data_AF-A0A316KTH2-F1
#
_entry.id   AF-A0A316KTH2-F1
#
_cell.length_a   1.000
_cell.length_b   1.000
_cell.length_c   1.000
_cell.angle_alpha   90.00
_cell.angle_beta   90.00
_cell.angle_gamma   90.00
#
_symmetry.space_group_name_H-M   'P 1'
#
loop_
_entity.id
_entity.type
_entity.pdbx_description
1 polymer ?
#
loop_
_entity_poly.entity_id
_entity_poly.type
_entity_poly.pdbx_seq_one_letter_code
_entity_poly.pdbx_strand_id
1 'polypeptide(L)'
;MKIGDRIKGVSRRDFFRIAGTYGMSSTLLAAGTFGGVMTAANLAKAAESTYNKRFAKEAKHTLKFGAAGFNPQNLLIERAGCLEFARDLEERTDGEIRIEFIGNNQICGQLSCVEKAQQGIIDIYAASTQNSAGGAPYLNVLDYAYMFRNRADQYYFMYSPESQRILRDPLEKRHGLKFLFTHAELRGIQMGMSFADKPTVTRIEDIMGTKNRVTGTQLGRIAMEALNLNPVPVAWEETLDGLKQGLIDGAETWASAVAYANMSPVVSQCVDLRFFCGTEHTAMRSETFDGLSGELQDAVMESSYLTQVHVQAANEAALVNTVGFTDPPMPGTIFAENDVRVAKLSDEEVRKAEEMCSPEFQPQLWEQWRERINSWAGGIDTYQDIYNEVRNNSHTLAENVEPRRWWKG
;
A
#
# COMPACT_ATOMS: atom_id res chain seq x y z
N MET A 1 -3.95 -18.28 20.50
CA MET A 1 -3.56 -19.10 19.33
C MET A 1 -2.57 -18.28 18.54
N LYS A 2 -1.32 -18.72 18.40
CA LYS A 2 -0.26 -17.91 17.77
C LYS A 2 -0.64 -17.64 16.32
N ILE A 3 -0.27 -16.48 15.75
CA ILE A 3 -0.52 -16.21 14.31
C ILE A 3 0.15 -17.30 13.45
N GLY A 4 1.33 -17.78 13.88
CA GLY A 4 2.00 -18.94 13.30
C GLY A 4 1.20 -20.25 13.32
N ASP A 5 0.15 -20.39 14.14
CA ASP A 5 -0.74 -21.57 14.16
C ASP A 5 -1.88 -21.46 13.12
N ARG A 6 -2.27 -20.25 12.71
CA ARG A 6 -3.29 -20.04 11.64
C ARG A 6 -2.75 -20.33 10.24
N ILE A 7 -1.43 -20.28 10.06
CA ILE A 7 -0.74 -20.34 8.76
C ILE A 7 -0.23 -21.76 8.43
N LYS A 8 -0.21 -22.70 9.40
CA LYS A 8 0.45 -24.01 9.27
C LYS A 8 -0.36 -25.14 8.62
N GLY A 9 -1.65 -24.97 8.36
CA GLY A 9 -2.50 -26.12 8.00
C GLY A 9 -2.53 -26.50 6.51
N VAL A 10 -1.83 -25.77 5.63
CA VAL A 10 -1.66 -26.11 4.21
C VAL A 10 -0.19 -26.03 3.82
N SER A 11 0.40 -27.15 3.43
CA SER A 11 1.77 -27.14 2.90
C SER A 11 1.81 -26.51 1.50
N ARG A 12 2.96 -25.98 1.09
CA ARG A 12 3.18 -25.50 -0.30
C ARG A 12 2.79 -26.57 -1.33
N ARG A 13 3.13 -27.84 -1.06
CA ARG A 13 2.78 -28.98 -1.92
C ARG A 13 1.26 -29.16 -2.04
N ASP A 14 0.54 -29.09 -0.93
CA ASP A 14 -0.93 -29.23 -0.94
C ASP A 14 -1.59 -28.07 -1.68
N PHE A 15 -1.09 -26.85 -1.46
CA PHE A 15 -1.57 -25.66 -2.15
C PHE A 15 -1.42 -25.81 -3.67
N PHE A 16 -0.23 -26.15 -4.16
CA PHE A 16 0.01 -26.33 -5.60
C PHE A 16 -0.77 -27.51 -6.20
N ARG A 17 -1.00 -28.57 -5.42
CA ARG A 17 -1.86 -29.69 -5.85
C ARG A 17 -3.30 -29.23 -6.07
N ILE A 18 -3.87 -28.48 -5.12
CA ILE A 18 -5.24 -27.93 -5.22
C ILE A 18 -5.32 -26.96 -6.41
N ALA A 19 -4.32 -26.09 -6.55
CA ALA A 19 -4.25 -25.14 -7.65
C ALA A 19 -4.09 -25.82 -9.03
N GLY A 20 -3.45 -26.99 -9.10
CA GLY A 20 -3.41 -27.80 -10.31
C GLY A 20 -4.78 -28.36 -10.72
N THR A 21 -5.72 -28.51 -9.78
CA THR A 21 -7.08 -29.00 -10.04
C THR A 21 -8.06 -27.86 -10.34
N TYR A 22 -8.07 -26.80 -9.52
CA TYR A 22 -9.08 -25.73 -9.57
C TYR A 22 -8.55 -24.40 -10.14
N GLY A 23 -7.30 -24.37 -10.57
CA GLY A 23 -6.61 -23.16 -11.04
C GLY A 23 -6.06 -22.30 -9.90
N MET A 24 -5.04 -21.50 -10.23
CA MET A 24 -4.32 -20.67 -9.27
C MET A 24 -5.24 -19.60 -8.65
N SER A 25 -5.90 -18.77 -9.46
CA SER A 25 -6.78 -17.71 -8.96
C SER A 25 -7.91 -18.24 -8.07
N SER A 26 -8.58 -19.35 -8.44
CA SER A 26 -9.67 -19.90 -7.61
C SER A 26 -9.15 -20.33 -6.23
N THR A 27 -7.95 -20.91 -6.20
CA THR A 27 -7.30 -21.34 -4.95
C THR A 27 -6.87 -20.15 -4.10
N LEU A 28 -6.34 -19.08 -4.72
CA LEU A 28 -5.94 -17.85 -4.04
C LEU A 28 -7.16 -17.11 -3.45
N LEU A 29 -8.22 -16.95 -4.23
CA LEU A 29 -9.47 -16.32 -3.79
C LEU A 29 -10.12 -17.11 -2.66
N ALA A 30 -10.11 -18.44 -2.75
CA ALA A 30 -10.59 -19.31 -1.68
C ALA A 30 -9.74 -19.21 -0.40
N ALA A 31 -8.42 -19.06 -0.52
CA ALA A 31 -7.54 -18.86 0.65
C ALA A 31 -7.81 -17.51 1.33
N GLY A 32 -8.13 -16.46 0.57
CA GLY A 32 -8.42 -15.12 1.10
C GLY A 32 -9.69 -15.03 1.96
N THR A 33 -10.63 -15.97 1.84
CA THR A 33 -11.91 -15.94 2.58
C THR A 33 -11.88 -16.69 3.91
N PHE A 34 -10.79 -17.39 4.23
CA PHE A 34 -10.73 -18.24 5.42
C PHE A 34 -10.47 -17.45 6.71
N GLY A 35 -11.50 -17.30 7.55
CA GLY A 35 -11.39 -16.73 8.90
C GLY A 35 -10.99 -17.74 10.00
N GLY A 36 -10.84 -19.02 9.66
CA GLY A 36 -10.55 -20.13 10.61
C GLY A 36 -9.24 -20.87 10.34
N VAL A 37 -9.01 -22.01 11.02
CA VAL A 37 -7.83 -22.85 10.77
C VAL A 37 -7.93 -23.47 9.37
N MET A 38 -7.01 -23.07 8.49
CA MET A 38 -6.99 -23.48 7.10
C MET A 38 -6.33 -24.86 6.96
N THR A 39 -7.11 -25.91 6.66
CA THR A 39 -6.59 -27.25 6.33
C THR A 39 -6.60 -27.49 4.82
N ALA A 40 -5.79 -28.42 4.32
CA ALA A 40 -5.79 -28.77 2.89
C ALA A 40 -7.17 -29.22 2.38
N ALA A 41 -7.95 -29.93 3.19
CA ALA A 41 -9.30 -30.37 2.83
C ALA A 41 -10.29 -29.20 2.75
N ASN A 42 -10.26 -28.30 3.73
CA ASN A 42 -11.12 -27.12 3.75
C ASN A 42 -10.78 -26.15 2.61
N LEU A 43 -9.49 -25.97 2.31
CA LEU A 43 -9.04 -25.17 1.17
C LEU A 43 -9.50 -25.79 -0.15
N ALA A 44 -9.40 -27.12 -0.31
CA ALA A 44 -9.85 -27.79 -1.54
C ALA A 44 -11.36 -27.60 -1.77
N LYS A 45 -12.18 -27.76 -0.72
CA LYS A 45 -13.63 -27.55 -0.81
C LYS A 45 -13.99 -26.11 -1.14
N ALA A 46 -13.30 -25.13 -0.54
CA ALA A 46 -13.51 -23.73 -0.87
C ALA A 46 -13.04 -23.40 -2.28
N ALA A 47 -11.89 -23.93 -2.72
CA ALA A 47 -11.38 -23.76 -4.08
C ALA A 47 -12.33 -24.35 -5.13
N GLU A 48 -12.93 -25.52 -4.86
CA GLU A 48 -13.98 -26.11 -5.69
C GLU A 48 -15.22 -25.20 -5.77
N SER A 49 -15.72 -24.74 -4.63
CA SER A 49 -16.88 -23.83 -4.60
C SER A 49 -16.59 -22.52 -5.35
N THR A 50 -15.41 -21.95 -5.16
CA THR A 50 -14.97 -20.73 -5.85
C THR A 50 -14.84 -21.01 -7.34
N TYR A 51 -14.19 -22.10 -7.74
CA TYR A 51 -14.08 -22.50 -9.15
C TYR A 51 -15.45 -22.63 -9.83
N ASN A 52 -16.39 -23.36 -9.21
CA ASN A 52 -17.72 -23.54 -9.77
C ASN A 52 -18.47 -22.22 -9.97
N LYS A 53 -18.31 -21.25 -9.06
CA LYS A 53 -18.88 -19.89 -9.23
C LYS A 53 -18.18 -19.13 -10.35
N ARG A 54 -16.84 -19.10 -10.36
CA ARG A 54 -16.02 -18.35 -11.34
C ARG A 54 -16.21 -18.79 -12.79
N PHE A 55 -16.57 -20.05 -12.98
CA PHE A 55 -16.79 -20.68 -14.27
C PHE A 55 -18.26 -21.07 -14.52
N ALA A 56 -19.19 -20.57 -13.70
CA ALA A 56 -20.63 -20.76 -13.92
C ALA A 56 -21.10 -20.13 -15.24
N LYS A 57 -20.44 -19.03 -15.64
CA LYS A 57 -20.67 -18.29 -16.88
C LYS A 57 -19.38 -18.12 -17.66
N GLU A 58 -19.49 -18.04 -18.98
CA GLU A 58 -18.38 -17.65 -19.84
C GLU A 58 -18.02 -16.18 -19.58
N ALA A 59 -16.73 -15.92 -19.32
CA ALA A 59 -16.27 -14.57 -19.02
C ALA A 59 -16.24 -13.74 -20.30
N LYS A 60 -16.81 -12.53 -20.26
CA LYS A 60 -16.69 -11.54 -21.34
C LYS A 60 -15.32 -10.86 -21.33
N HIS A 61 -14.76 -10.69 -20.13
CA HIS A 61 -13.45 -10.08 -19.92
C HIS A 61 -12.63 -10.94 -18.97
N THR A 62 -11.41 -11.27 -19.34
CA THR A 62 -10.42 -11.87 -18.43
C THR A 62 -9.29 -10.88 -18.23
N LEU A 63 -9.14 -10.38 -17.01
CA LEU A 63 -8.22 -9.31 -16.65
C LEU A 63 -7.05 -9.84 -15.84
N LYS A 64 -5.83 -9.48 -16.21
CA LYS A 64 -4.62 -9.82 -15.46
C LYS A 64 -4.36 -8.81 -14.36
N PHE A 65 -4.30 -9.28 -13.12
CA PHE A 65 -4.01 -8.47 -11.94
C PHE A 65 -2.62 -8.83 -11.39
N GLY A 66 -1.63 -7.99 -11.69
CA GLY A 66 -0.27 -8.12 -11.16
C GLY A 66 -0.12 -7.47 -9.78
N ALA A 67 0.31 -8.22 -8.77
CA ALA A 67 0.46 -7.67 -7.41
C ALA A 67 1.92 -7.81 -6.91
N ALA A 68 2.59 -6.69 -6.71
CA ALA A 68 3.98 -6.65 -6.27
C ALA A 68 4.09 -7.07 -4.79
N GLY A 69 4.89 -8.09 -4.50
CA GLY A 69 5.16 -8.57 -3.14
C GLY A 69 4.03 -9.36 -2.48
N PHE A 70 2.82 -9.36 -3.05
CA PHE A 70 1.65 -9.92 -2.40
C PHE A 70 1.36 -11.37 -2.77
N ASN A 71 0.97 -12.11 -1.75
CA ASN A 71 0.40 -13.45 -1.82
C ASN A 71 -0.64 -13.59 -0.72
N PRO A 72 -1.42 -14.69 -0.66
CA PRO A 72 -2.49 -14.82 0.32
C PRO A 72 -2.00 -14.70 1.76
N GLN A 73 -0.78 -15.17 2.08
CA GLN A 73 -0.25 -15.11 3.44
C GLN A 73 0.09 -13.67 3.82
N ASN A 74 0.81 -12.95 2.96
CA ASN A 74 1.27 -11.60 3.26
C ASN A 74 0.14 -10.57 3.19
N LEU A 75 -0.92 -10.84 2.40
CA LEU A 75 -2.16 -10.07 2.40
C LEU A 75 -2.98 -10.20 3.68
N LEU A 76 -2.67 -11.18 4.54
CA LEU A 76 -3.24 -11.25 5.90
C LEU A 76 -2.50 -10.33 6.89
N ILE A 77 -1.31 -9.84 6.52
CA ILE A 77 -0.48 -8.93 7.30
C ILE A 77 -0.73 -7.50 6.83
N GLU A 78 -0.32 -7.18 5.60
CA GLU A 78 -0.64 -5.90 4.97
C GLU A 78 -1.95 -6.05 4.20
N ARG A 79 -3.00 -5.39 4.71
CA ARG A 79 -4.36 -5.54 4.21
C ARG A 79 -4.59 -4.70 2.95
N ALA A 80 -3.85 -5.01 1.88
CA ALA A 80 -3.89 -4.26 0.62
C ALA A 80 -5.15 -4.51 -0.23
N GLY A 81 -6.03 -5.46 0.14
CA GLY A 81 -7.36 -5.63 -0.45
C GLY A 81 -7.43 -6.26 -1.85
N CYS A 82 -6.30 -6.72 -2.41
CA CYS A 82 -6.27 -7.21 -3.80
C CYS A 82 -7.19 -8.43 -4.04
N LEU A 83 -7.21 -9.39 -3.11
CA LEU A 83 -8.05 -10.59 -3.25
C LEU A 83 -9.53 -10.29 -2.94
N GLU A 84 -9.79 -9.33 -2.05
CA GLU A 84 -11.13 -8.81 -1.76
C GLU A 84 -11.75 -8.17 -2.99
N PHE A 85 -11.00 -7.29 -3.67
CA PHE A 85 -11.42 -6.66 -4.91
C PHE A 85 -11.72 -7.68 -6.00
N ALA A 86 -10.78 -8.60 -6.24
CA ALA A 86 -10.95 -9.62 -7.28
C ALA A 86 -12.17 -10.50 -7.02
N ARG A 87 -12.40 -10.88 -5.76
CA ARG A 87 -13.57 -11.68 -5.36
C ARG A 87 -14.88 -10.92 -5.52
N ASP A 88 -14.98 -9.70 -4.97
CA ASP A 88 -16.21 -8.91 -5.05
C ASP A 88 -16.55 -8.60 -6.51
N LEU A 89 -15.56 -8.28 -7.34
CA LEU A 89 -15.78 -7.97 -8.76
C LEU A 89 -16.27 -9.19 -9.55
N GLU A 90 -15.66 -10.36 -9.36
CA GLU A 90 -16.13 -11.59 -10.01
C GLU A 90 -17.54 -11.98 -9.53
N GLU A 91 -17.83 -11.86 -8.24
CA GLU A 91 -19.17 -12.16 -7.70
C GLU A 91 -20.23 -11.17 -8.17
N ARG A 92 -19.92 -9.86 -8.16
CA ARG A 92 -20.81 -8.77 -8.59
C ARG A 92 -21.17 -8.85 -10.06
N THR A 93 -20.26 -9.36 -10.88
CA THR A 93 -20.44 -9.48 -12.33
C THR A 93 -20.90 -10.88 -12.75
N ASP A 94 -21.22 -11.76 -11.79
CA ASP A 94 -21.59 -13.17 -12.05
C ASP A 94 -20.58 -13.87 -12.97
N GLY A 95 -19.29 -13.57 -12.77
CA GLY A 95 -18.16 -14.09 -13.55
C GLY A 95 -17.96 -13.47 -14.94
N GLU A 96 -18.72 -12.45 -15.34
CA GLU A 96 -18.52 -11.77 -16.63
C GLU A 96 -17.16 -11.06 -16.72
N ILE A 97 -16.70 -10.50 -15.60
CA ILE A 97 -15.28 -10.16 -15.41
C ILE A 97 -14.65 -11.27 -14.60
N ARG A 98 -13.57 -11.85 -15.13
CA ARG A 98 -12.73 -12.82 -14.43
C ARG A 98 -11.34 -12.25 -14.19
N ILE A 99 -10.79 -12.44 -13.00
CA ILE A 99 -9.47 -11.97 -12.60
C ILE A 99 -8.45 -13.10 -12.59
N GLU A 100 -7.38 -12.92 -13.36
CA GLU A 100 -6.14 -13.69 -13.25
C GLU A 100 -5.20 -12.97 -12.29
N PHE A 101 -5.25 -13.34 -11.00
CA PHE A 101 -4.38 -12.77 -9.99
C PHE A 101 -2.98 -13.39 -10.05
N ILE A 102 -1.97 -12.55 -10.24
CA ILE A 102 -0.57 -12.92 -10.41
C ILE A 102 0.28 -12.13 -9.41
N GLY A 103 0.43 -12.69 -8.21
CA GLY A 103 1.17 -12.09 -7.10
C GLY A 103 2.66 -12.46 -7.04
N ASN A 104 3.30 -12.26 -5.88
CA ASN A 104 4.67 -12.68 -5.58
C ASN A 104 5.73 -12.20 -6.58
N ASN A 105 5.55 -10.99 -7.12
CA ASN A 105 6.43 -10.43 -8.14
C ASN A 105 6.53 -11.25 -9.43
N GLN A 106 5.60 -12.19 -9.69
CA GLN A 106 5.72 -13.14 -10.79
C GLN A 106 5.66 -12.47 -12.18
N ILE A 107 4.85 -11.42 -12.31
CA ILE A 107 4.67 -10.69 -13.58
C ILE A 107 5.27 -9.29 -13.55
N CYS A 108 5.31 -8.66 -12.37
CA CYS A 108 5.81 -7.32 -12.15
C CYS A 108 6.25 -7.12 -10.70
N GLY A 109 7.23 -6.25 -10.47
CA GLY A 109 7.67 -5.82 -9.13
C GLY A 109 7.24 -4.38 -8.85
N GLN A 110 7.59 -3.87 -7.67
CA GLN A 110 7.13 -2.58 -7.16
C GLN A 110 7.42 -1.40 -8.12
N LEU A 111 8.54 -1.43 -8.85
CA LEU A 111 8.92 -0.39 -9.82
C LEU A 111 8.35 -0.61 -11.23
N SER A 112 8.00 -1.85 -11.61
CA SER A 112 7.66 -2.21 -13.00
C SER A 112 6.19 -2.49 -13.26
N CYS A 113 5.36 -2.65 -12.21
CA CYS A 113 3.93 -2.90 -12.38
C CYS A 113 3.22 -1.78 -13.12
N VAL A 114 3.51 -0.52 -12.78
CA VAL A 114 2.93 0.66 -13.42
C VAL A 114 3.17 0.68 -14.94
N GLU A 115 4.41 0.44 -15.37
CA GLU A 115 4.79 0.44 -16.79
C GLU A 115 4.14 -0.72 -17.54
N LYS A 116 4.06 -1.90 -16.93
CA LYS A 116 3.39 -3.07 -17.51
C LYS A 116 1.89 -2.85 -17.68
N ALA A 117 1.27 -2.12 -16.76
CA ALA A 117 -0.13 -1.73 -16.90
C ALA A 117 -0.33 -0.74 -18.06
N GLN A 118 0.53 0.28 -18.15
CA GLN A 118 0.51 1.25 -19.26
C GLN A 118 0.69 0.55 -20.62
N GLN A 119 1.57 -0.44 -20.69
CA GLN A 119 1.85 -1.25 -21.90
C GLN A 119 0.75 -2.29 -22.22
N GLY A 120 -0.27 -2.46 -21.36
CA GLY A 120 -1.31 -3.48 -21.54
C GLY A 120 -0.86 -4.93 -21.33
N ILE A 121 0.27 -5.14 -20.66
CA ILE A 121 0.75 -6.49 -20.28
C ILE A 121 -0.08 -7.03 -19.12
N ILE A 122 -0.47 -6.15 -18.20
CA ILE A 122 -1.44 -6.39 -17.12
C ILE A 122 -2.53 -5.33 -17.17
N ASP A 123 -3.73 -5.69 -16.72
CA ASP A 123 -4.89 -4.80 -16.75
C ASP A 123 -5.02 -4.00 -15.45
N ILE A 124 -4.71 -4.67 -14.33
CA ILE A 124 -4.79 -4.13 -12.98
C ILE A 124 -3.45 -4.39 -12.30
N TYR A 125 -3.00 -3.45 -11.47
CA TYR A 125 -1.81 -3.67 -10.67
C TYR A 125 -1.93 -3.14 -9.24
N ALA A 126 -1.18 -3.78 -8.33
CA ALA A 126 -0.95 -3.30 -6.97
C ALA A 126 0.55 -3.07 -6.78
N ALA A 127 0.91 -1.82 -6.48
CA ALA A 127 2.26 -1.37 -6.12
C ALA A 127 2.15 -0.10 -5.27
N SER A 128 3.16 0.24 -4.48
CA SER A 128 3.15 1.52 -3.77
C SER A 128 3.15 2.69 -4.75
N THR A 129 2.45 3.77 -4.42
CA THR A 129 2.46 5.00 -5.23
C THR A 129 3.88 5.55 -5.36
N GLN A 130 4.67 5.45 -4.28
CA GLN A 130 6.06 5.92 -4.25
C GLN A 130 6.96 5.15 -5.22
N ASN A 131 6.88 3.81 -5.28
CA ASN A 131 7.67 3.07 -6.27
C ASN A 131 7.12 3.25 -7.70
N SER A 132 5.80 3.40 -7.83
CA SER A 132 5.16 3.64 -9.13
C SER A 132 5.43 5.04 -9.70
N ALA A 133 5.83 6.01 -8.87
CA ALA A 133 6.16 7.37 -9.28
C ALA A 133 7.33 7.44 -10.29
N GLY A 134 8.16 6.40 -10.40
CA GLY A 134 9.16 6.29 -11.47
C GLY A 134 8.54 6.22 -12.87
N GLY A 135 7.49 5.39 -13.04
CA GLY A 135 6.79 5.20 -14.31
C GLY A 135 5.56 6.10 -14.50
N ALA A 136 4.88 6.48 -13.41
CA ALA A 136 3.80 7.47 -13.40
C ALA A 136 4.11 8.64 -12.44
N PRO A 137 4.99 9.58 -12.81
CA PRO A 137 5.42 10.69 -11.95
C PRO A 137 4.33 11.57 -11.33
N TYR A 138 3.09 11.52 -11.83
CA TYR A 138 1.98 12.27 -11.22
C TYR A 138 1.62 11.74 -9.82
N LEU A 139 1.93 10.48 -9.52
CA LEU A 139 1.66 9.87 -8.21
C LEU A 139 2.37 10.57 -7.04
N ASN A 140 3.43 11.36 -7.31
CA ASN A 140 4.05 12.22 -6.31
C ASN A 140 3.08 13.26 -5.73
N VAL A 141 1.91 13.53 -6.35
CA VAL A 141 0.91 14.46 -5.82
C VAL A 141 0.49 14.16 -4.37
N LEU A 142 0.69 12.93 -3.91
CA LEU A 142 0.41 12.50 -2.52
C LEU A 142 1.63 12.62 -1.58
N ASP A 143 2.85 12.70 -2.12
CA ASP A 143 4.12 12.51 -1.39
C ASP A 143 4.69 13.81 -0.78
N TYR A 144 3.91 14.89 -0.77
CA TYR A 144 4.31 16.12 -0.08
C TYR A 144 4.57 15.84 1.40
N ALA A 145 5.71 16.28 1.92
CA ALA A 145 6.08 16.02 3.31
C ALA A 145 5.06 16.64 4.27
N TYR A 146 4.63 15.85 5.26
CA TYR A 146 3.64 16.21 6.28
C TYR A 146 2.28 16.69 5.72
N MET A 147 1.95 16.31 4.49
CA MET A 147 0.64 16.59 3.90
C MET A 147 -0.51 15.96 4.71
N PHE A 148 -0.36 14.73 5.19
CA PHE A 148 -1.40 14.06 5.97
C PHE A 148 -0.95 13.94 7.42
N ARG A 149 -1.72 14.48 8.37
CA ARG A 149 -1.35 14.49 9.80
C ARG A 149 -1.43 13.11 10.43
N ASN A 150 -2.31 12.26 9.89
CA ASN A 150 -2.61 10.92 10.37
C ASN A 150 -3.23 10.09 9.20
N ARG A 151 -3.53 8.81 9.46
CA ARG A 151 -4.20 7.94 8.48
C ARG A 151 -5.64 8.36 8.19
N ALA A 152 -6.33 8.99 9.14
CA ALA A 152 -7.69 9.48 8.93
C ALA A 152 -7.75 10.56 7.83
N ASP A 153 -6.79 11.48 7.80
CA ASP A 153 -6.67 12.47 6.71
C ASP A 153 -6.49 11.81 5.34
N GLN A 154 -5.70 10.73 5.26
CA GLN A 154 -5.51 9.98 4.00
C GLN A 154 -6.81 9.33 3.54
N TYR A 155 -7.48 8.57 4.40
CA TYR A 155 -8.76 7.95 4.05
C TYR A 155 -9.81 9.00 3.69
N TYR A 156 -9.88 10.11 4.45
CA TYR A 156 -10.80 11.20 4.18
C TYR A 156 -10.62 11.77 2.77
N PHE A 157 -9.37 12.02 2.37
CA PHE A 157 -9.05 12.47 1.02
C PHE A 157 -9.42 11.41 -0.02
N MET A 158 -9.03 10.14 0.18
CA MET A 158 -9.29 9.06 -0.79
C MET A 158 -10.78 8.82 -1.06
N TYR A 159 -11.63 9.10 -0.07
CA TYR A 159 -13.10 9.08 -0.20
C TYR A 159 -13.68 10.40 -0.72
N SER A 160 -12.96 11.51 -0.63
CA SER A 160 -13.46 12.81 -1.05
C SER A 160 -13.66 12.88 -2.57
N PRO A 161 -14.75 13.48 -3.07
CA PRO A 161 -14.87 13.85 -4.48
C PRO A 161 -13.70 14.69 -4.99
N GLU A 162 -13.04 15.49 -4.13
CA GLU A 162 -11.86 16.26 -4.52
C GLU A 162 -10.70 15.38 -4.97
N SER A 163 -10.61 14.14 -4.49
CA SER A 163 -9.60 13.21 -4.97
C SER A 163 -9.84 12.76 -6.42
N GLN A 164 -11.05 12.87 -6.98
CA GLN A 164 -11.23 12.70 -8.43
C GLN A 164 -10.50 13.81 -9.19
N ARG A 165 -10.84 15.06 -8.86
CA ARG A 165 -10.30 16.25 -9.52
C ARG A 165 -8.78 16.37 -9.37
N ILE A 166 -8.26 16.10 -8.17
CA ILE A 166 -6.85 16.37 -7.83
C ILE A 166 -5.96 15.16 -8.10
N LEU A 167 -6.40 13.93 -7.81
CA LEU A 167 -5.57 12.73 -7.94
C LEU A 167 -5.90 11.93 -9.20
N ARG A 168 -7.17 11.53 -9.37
CA ARG A 168 -7.52 10.47 -10.32
C ARG A 168 -7.61 10.96 -11.76
N ASP A 169 -8.29 12.08 -12.02
CA ASP A 169 -8.46 12.62 -13.38
C ASP A 169 -7.11 12.98 -14.03
N PRO A 170 -6.18 13.67 -13.35
CA PRO A 170 -4.90 13.99 -13.98
C PRO A 170 -3.98 12.78 -14.10
N LEU A 171 -4.05 11.81 -13.17
CA LEU A 171 -3.34 10.54 -13.29
C LEU A 171 -3.81 9.77 -14.54
N GLU A 172 -5.13 9.65 -14.71
CA GLU A 172 -5.76 8.99 -15.85
C GLU A 172 -5.39 9.69 -17.16
N LYS A 173 -5.61 11.00 -17.25
CA LYS A 173 -5.32 11.79 -18.46
C LYS A 173 -3.85 11.71 -18.88
N ARG A 174 -2.93 11.71 -17.91
CA ARG A 174 -1.49 11.78 -18.19
C ARG A 174 -0.86 10.42 -18.39
N HIS A 175 -1.29 9.43 -17.64
CA HIS A 175 -0.61 8.13 -17.53
C HIS A 175 -1.46 6.96 -18.00
N GLY A 176 -2.73 7.18 -18.34
CA GLY A 176 -3.65 6.12 -18.79
C GLY A 176 -3.99 5.13 -17.67
N LEU A 177 -4.04 5.61 -16.43
CA LEU A 177 -4.25 4.80 -15.23
C LEU A 177 -5.40 5.34 -14.38
N LYS A 178 -6.38 4.48 -14.09
CA LYS A 178 -7.48 4.76 -13.17
C LYS A 178 -7.13 4.24 -11.78
N PHE A 179 -7.01 5.14 -10.80
CA PHE A 179 -6.77 4.78 -9.41
C PHE A 179 -8.04 4.22 -8.77
N LEU A 180 -7.99 2.97 -8.30
CA LEU A 180 -9.17 2.27 -7.78
C LEU A 180 -9.30 2.45 -6.26
N PHE A 181 -8.35 1.93 -5.49
CA PHE A 181 -8.36 1.98 -4.03
C PHE A 181 -6.93 1.87 -3.49
N THR A 182 -6.74 2.10 -2.20
CA THR A 182 -5.42 2.04 -1.56
C THR A 182 -5.49 1.62 -0.10
N HIS A 183 -4.47 0.88 0.31
CA HIS A 183 -4.04 0.83 1.70
C HIS A 183 -3.40 2.16 2.09
N ALA A 184 -3.56 2.61 3.34
CA ALA A 184 -3.01 3.87 3.83
C ALA A 184 -2.32 3.71 5.19
N GLU A 185 -1.06 4.10 5.25
CA GLU A 185 -0.23 4.28 6.44
C GLU A 185 0.59 5.57 6.34
N LEU A 186 1.35 5.90 7.39
CA LEU A 186 2.34 6.98 7.32
C LEU A 186 3.74 6.39 7.36
N ARG A 187 4.66 7.04 6.66
CA ARG A 187 6.00 6.54 6.47
C ARG A 187 6.93 7.00 7.59
N GLY A 188 7.89 6.15 7.90
CA GLY A 188 8.88 6.32 8.95
C GLY A 188 10.23 5.76 8.50
N ILE A 189 11.18 5.66 9.42
CA ILE A 189 12.47 5.02 9.15
C ILE A 189 12.58 3.71 9.94
N GLN A 190 12.82 2.63 9.22
CA GLN A 190 12.97 1.28 9.75
C GLN A 190 14.45 0.98 9.93
N MET A 191 14.97 1.23 11.13
CA MET A 191 16.40 1.14 11.45
C MET A 191 16.84 -0.33 11.51
N GLY A 192 17.94 -0.65 10.82
CA GLY A 192 18.53 -1.98 10.79
C GLY A 192 19.20 -2.38 12.12
N MET A 193 19.84 -3.55 12.13
CA MET A 193 20.46 -4.11 13.33
C MET A 193 21.67 -3.31 13.87
N SER A 194 22.25 -2.40 13.09
CA SER A 194 23.27 -1.46 13.58
C SER A 194 22.74 -0.48 14.65
N PHE A 195 21.42 -0.41 14.84
CA PHE A 195 20.74 0.38 15.88
C PHE A 195 20.19 -0.46 17.03
N ALA A 196 20.46 -1.77 17.07
CA ALA A 196 19.92 -2.69 18.09
C ALA A 196 20.37 -2.32 19.51
N ASP A 197 21.66 -2.02 19.69
CA ASP A 197 22.26 -1.67 20.99
C ASP A 197 22.18 -0.17 21.32
N LYS A 198 21.67 0.65 20.40
CA LYS A 198 21.45 2.08 20.64
C LYS A 198 20.16 2.30 21.44
N PRO A 199 20.06 3.39 22.23
CA PRO A 199 18.80 3.81 22.83
C PRO A 199 17.68 3.90 21.79
N THR A 200 16.44 3.76 22.25
CA THR A 200 15.28 4.04 21.40
C THR A 200 15.38 5.47 20.88
N VAL A 201 15.24 5.63 19.57
CA VAL A 201 15.25 6.95 18.91
C VAL A 201 14.10 7.78 19.47
N THR A 202 14.41 8.98 19.97
CA THR A 202 13.38 9.91 20.47
C THR A 202 13.47 11.28 19.82
N ARG A 203 14.54 11.57 19.08
CA ARG A 203 14.77 12.84 18.39
C ARG A 203 15.22 12.63 16.97
N ILE A 204 14.91 13.57 16.08
CA ILE A 204 15.33 13.50 14.68
C ILE A 204 16.87 13.46 14.53
N GLU A 205 17.60 14.14 15.42
CA GLU A 205 19.08 14.13 15.44
C GLU A 205 19.68 12.74 15.63
N ASP A 206 18.98 11.82 16.30
CA ASP A 206 19.53 10.49 16.62
C ASP A 206 19.69 9.63 15.35
N ILE A 207 19.03 10.01 14.26
CA ILE A 207 19.09 9.34 12.95
C ILE A 207 19.66 10.23 11.83
N MET A 208 20.06 11.48 12.11
CA MET A 208 20.78 12.29 11.11
C MET A 208 22.12 11.63 10.73
N GLY A 209 22.48 11.72 9.45
CA GLY A 209 23.70 11.12 8.92
C GLY A 209 23.59 9.64 8.57
N THR A 210 22.47 8.99 8.90
CA THR A 210 22.21 7.59 8.49
C THR A 210 22.00 7.49 6.99
N LYS A 211 22.43 6.38 6.37
CA LYS A 211 22.18 6.07 4.97
C LYS A 211 20.90 5.26 4.86
N ASN A 212 19.84 5.85 4.34
CA ASN A 212 18.52 5.20 4.33
C ASN A 212 18.10 4.84 2.93
N ARG A 213 17.55 3.63 2.74
CA ARG A 213 16.85 3.30 1.50
C ARG A 213 15.70 4.28 1.28
N VAL A 214 15.58 4.80 0.06
CA VAL A 214 14.39 5.53 -0.40
C VAL A 214 13.68 4.75 -1.51
N THR A 215 12.36 4.89 -1.57
CA THR A 215 11.51 4.39 -2.66
C THR A 215 11.78 5.11 -4.00
N GLY A 216 11.02 4.72 -5.04
CA GLY A 216 11.00 5.42 -6.34
C GLY A 216 10.51 6.88 -6.30
N THR A 217 10.01 7.36 -5.15
CA THR A 217 9.49 8.73 -4.98
C THR A 217 10.57 9.77 -5.22
N GLN A 218 10.19 10.89 -5.84
CA GLN A 218 11.07 12.05 -5.98
C GLN A 218 10.85 13.06 -4.86
N LEU A 219 9.62 13.18 -4.36
CA LEU A 219 9.28 14.10 -3.27
C LEU A 219 9.75 13.60 -1.90
N GLY A 220 9.67 12.29 -1.64
CA GLY A 220 10.24 11.72 -0.42
C GLY A 220 11.77 11.91 -0.32
N ARG A 221 12.49 11.98 -1.46
CA ARG A 221 13.93 12.28 -1.47
C ARG A 221 14.23 13.70 -0.99
N ILE A 222 13.45 14.69 -1.44
CA ILE A 222 13.58 16.07 -0.98
C ILE A 222 13.44 16.14 0.54
N ALA A 223 12.41 15.47 1.09
CA ALA A 223 12.19 15.44 2.53
C ALA A 223 13.35 14.78 3.29
N MET A 224 13.81 13.62 2.81
CA MET A 224 14.93 12.90 3.44
C MET A 224 16.25 13.67 3.37
N GLU A 225 16.54 14.36 2.26
CA GLU A 225 17.72 15.22 2.13
C GLU A 225 17.66 16.39 3.10
N ALA A 226 16.51 17.07 3.20
CA ALA A 226 16.30 18.17 4.13
C ALA A 226 16.46 17.75 5.61
N LEU A 227 16.08 16.50 5.92
CA LEU A 227 16.24 15.90 7.25
C LEU A 227 17.62 15.29 7.51
N ASN A 228 18.57 15.39 6.57
CA ASN A 228 19.90 14.76 6.63
C ASN A 228 19.85 13.22 6.81
N LEU A 229 18.88 12.56 6.18
CA LEU A 229 18.68 11.10 6.22
C LEU A 229 19.34 10.35 5.04
N ASN A 230 20.17 11.04 4.25
CA ASN A 230 20.98 10.52 3.13
C ASN A 230 20.29 9.40 2.33
N PRO A 231 19.27 9.73 1.52
CA PRO A 231 18.50 8.74 0.78
C PRO A 231 19.35 8.01 -0.27
N VAL A 232 19.27 6.67 -0.29
CA VAL A 232 19.92 5.78 -1.25
C VAL A 232 18.84 5.02 -2.02
N PRO A 233 18.70 5.22 -3.34
CA PRO A 233 17.73 4.48 -4.13
C PRO A 233 18.07 2.99 -4.14
N VAL A 234 17.19 2.16 -3.58
CA VAL A 234 17.32 0.70 -3.57
C VAL A 234 15.95 0.08 -3.86
N ALA A 235 15.92 -0.91 -4.76
CA ALA A 235 14.70 -1.62 -5.10
C ALA A 235 14.11 -2.31 -3.86
N TRP A 236 12.78 -2.47 -3.83
CA TRP A 236 12.12 -3.06 -2.67
C TRP A 236 12.61 -4.49 -2.39
N GLU A 237 12.82 -5.24 -3.46
CA GLU A 237 13.29 -6.62 -3.47
C GLU A 237 14.72 -6.77 -2.91
N GLU A 238 15.54 -5.71 -2.98
CA GLU A 238 16.92 -5.67 -2.50
C GLU A 238 17.04 -5.07 -1.09
N THR A 239 15.96 -4.48 -0.57
CA THR A 239 15.99 -3.71 0.69
C THR A 239 16.29 -4.60 1.90
N LEU A 240 15.74 -5.82 1.94
CA LEU A 240 16.00 -6.77 3.04
C LEU A 240 17.48 -7.15 3.10
N ASP A 241 18.06 -7.49 1.96
CA ASP A 241 19.48 -7.85 1.89
C ASP A 241 20.37 -6.63 2.17
N GLY A 242 19.97 -5.44 1.72
CA GLY A 242 20.65 -4.19 2.03
C GLY A 242 20.72 -3.89 3.54
N LEU A 243 19.61 -4.07 4.26
CA LEU A 243 19.57 -3.94 5.72
C LEU A 243 20.43 -5.02 6.39
N LYS A 244 20.30 -6.28 5.95
CA LYS A 244 21.02 -7.42 6.52
C LYS A 244 22.54 -7.30 6.37
N GLN A 245 23.00 -6.77 5.24
CA GLN A 245 24.41 -6.58 4.93
C GLN A 245 24.97 -5.28 5.51
N GLY A 246 24.13 -4.40 6.07
CA GLY A 246 24.54 -3.09 6.57
C GLY A 246 24.94 -2.11 5.45
N LEU A 247 24.48 -2.33 4.22
CA LEU A 247 24.69 -1.40 3.11
C LEU A 247 23.93 -0.08 3.36
N ILE A 248 22.74 -0.22 3.94
CA ILE A 248 21.86 0.85 4.42
C ILE A 248 21.66 0.70 5.94
N ASP A 249 21.60 1.82 6.64
CA ASP A 249 21.35 1.88 8.08
C ASP A 249 19.87 1.75 8.43
N GLY A 250 19.01 2.16 7.51
CA GLY A 250 17.56 2.06 7.64
C GLY A 250 16.86 2.07 6.29
N ALA A 251 15.55 1.84 6.33
CA ALA A 251 14.70 1.91 5.15
C ALA A 251 13.50 2.81 5.41
N GLU A 252 13.29 3.75 4.51
CA GLU A 252 12.10 4.55 4.45
C GLU A 252 10.92 3.65 3.99
N THR A 253 9.98 3.36 4.90
CA THR A 253 8.71 2.66 4.66
C THR A 253 7.78 2.71 5.89
N TRP A 254 6.62 2.04 5.81
CA TRP A 254 5.64 1.90 6.89
C TRP A 254 5.71 0.54 7.60
N ALA A 255 4.99 0.38 8.72
CA ALA A 255 5.19 -0.74 9.63
C ALA A 255 4.66 -2.07 9.06
N SER A 256 3.48 -2.08 8.43
CA SER A 256 2.98 -3.32 7.81
C SER A 256 3.84 -3.80 6.64
N ALA A 257 4.53 -2.89 5.93
CA ALA A 257 5.49 -3.24 4.88
C ALA A 257 6.65 -4.07 5.42
N VAL A 258 7.21 -3.66 6.56
CA VAL A 258 8.28 -4.40 7.25
C VAL A 258 7.81 -5.80 7.61
N ALA A 259 6.59 -5.91 8.15
CA ALA A 259 6.04 -7.17 8.61
C ALA A 259 5.71 -8.12 7.44
N TYR A 260 5.03 -7.67 6.39
CA TYR A 260 4.66 -8.55 5.26
C TYR A 260 5.89 -8.99 4.47
N ALA A 261 6.89 -8.11 4.31
CA ALA A 261 8.11 -8.43 3.57
C ALA A 261 9.12 -9.24 4.40
N ASN A 262 8.75 -9.66 5.61
CA ASN A 262 9.60 -10.44 6.52
C ASN A 262 10.93 -9.72 6.85
N MET A 263 10.89 -8.39 6.96
CA MET A 263 12.06 -7.57 7.31
C MET A 263 12.22 -7.41 8.84
N SER A 264 11.19 -7.72 9.63
CA SER A 264 11.24 -7.61 11.10
C SER A 264 12.48 -8.28 11.75
N PRO A 265 12.98 -9.45 11.32
CA PRO A 265 14.19 -10.04 11.89
C PRO A 265 15.49 -9.24 11.69
N VAL A 266 15.50 -8.25 10.78
CA VAL A 266 16.66 -7.40 10.48
C VAL A 266 16.42 -5.91 10.76
N VAL A 267 15.28 -5.59 11.37
CA VAL A 267 14.91 -4.24 11.80
C VAL A 267 14.93 -4.21 13.32
N SER A 268 15.63 -3.25 13.91
CA SER A 268 15.72 -3.10 15.36
C SER A 268 14.74 -2.06 15.92
N GLN A 269 14.48 -0.99 15.16
CA GLN A 269 13.60 0.10 15.57
C GLN A 269 12.75 0.60 14.40
N CYS A 270 11.45 0.75 14.61
CA CYS A 270 10.52 1.42 13.71
C CYS A 270 10.31 2.86 14.20
N VAL A 271 10.95 3.84 13.57
CA VAL A 271 10.85 5.27 13.93
C VAL A 271 9.62 5.88 13.25
N ASP A 272 8.62 6.23 14.07
CA ASP A 272 7.32 6.77 13.63
C ASP A 272 7.42 8.27 13.32
N LEU A 273 8.13 8.60 12.23
CA LEU A 273 8.41 9.98 11.81
C LEU A 273 7.22 10.67 11.14
N ARG A 274 6.25 9.89 10.62
CA ARG A 274 4.98 10.37 10.06
C ARG A 274 5.10 11.36 8.90
N PHE A 275 6.22 11.35 8.18
CA PHE A 275 6.65 12.45 7.33
C PHE A 275 6.11 12.47 5.91
N PHE A 276 5.52 11.38 5.40
CA PHE A 276 4.70 11.40 4.18
C PHE A 276 3.76 10.18 4.12
N CYS A 277 2.81 10.19 3.17
CA CYS A 277 1.84 9.12 3.02
C CYS A 277 2.50 7.79 2.62
N GLY A 278 1.97 6.68 3.10
CA GLY A 278 2.32 5.32 2.72
C GLY A 278 1.14 4.63 2.09
N THR A 279 1.12 4.60 0.76
CA THR A 279 -0.03 4.11 -0.01
C THR A 279 0.37 2.97 -0.92
N GLU A 280 -0.12 1.78 -0.59
CA GLU A 280 -0.10 0.62 -1.46
C GLU A 280 -1.40 0.62 -2.26
N HIS A 281 -1.34 1.16 -3.48
CA HIS A 281 -2.51 1.42 -4.30
C HIS A 281 -2.74 0.32 -5.32
N THR A 282 -4.01 0.12 -5.65
CA THR A 282 -4.42 -0.64 -6.81
C THR A 282 -4.95 0.31 -7.87
N ALA A 283 -4.46 0.16 -9.10
CA ALA A 283 -4.90 0.93 -10.26
C ALA A 283 -5.11 0.02 -11.47
N MET A 284 -5.92 0.50 -12.41
CA MET A 284 -6.28 -0.20 -13.64
C MET A 284 -5.88 0.63 -14.86
N ARG A 285 -5.50 -0.03 -15.95
CA ARG A 285 -5.31 0.62 -17.25
C ARG A 285 -6.63 1.27 -17.71
N SER A 286 -6.62 2.57 -17.98
CA SER A 286 -7.83 3.32 -18.34
C SER A 286 -8.51 2.78 -19.59
N GLU A 287 -7.78 2.47 -20.66
CA GLU A 287 -8.39 1.90 -21.86
C GLU A 287 -9.04 0.52 -21.61
N THR A 288 -8.51 -0.28 -20.67
CA THR A 288 -9.18 -1.53 -20.29
C THR A 288 -10.49 -1.24 -19.60
N PHE A 289 -10.53 -0.26 -18.69
CA PHE A 289 -11.75 0.20 -18.04
C PHE A 289 -12.76 0.77 -19.05
N ASP A 290 -12.30 1.60 -19.99
CA ASP A 290 -13.12 2.24 -21.03
C ASP A 290 -13.71 1.22 -22.03
N GLY A 291 -13.07 0.07 -22.19
CA GLY A 291 -13.57 -1.04 -23.00
C GLY A 291 -14.68 -1.87 -22.33
N LEU A 292 -14.97 -1.65 -21.05
CA LEU A 292 -16.07 -2.31 -20.34
C LEU A 292 -17.41 -1.62 -20.64
N SER A 293 -18.52 -2.37 -20.56
CA SER A 293 -19.85 -1.75 -20.61
C SER A 293 -20.09 -0.88 -19.36
N GLY A 294 -21.02 0.07 -19.43
CA GLY A 294 -21.32 0.97 -18.30
C GLY A 294 -21.66 0.22 -16.99
N GLU A 295 -22.40 -0.88 -17.08
CA GLU A 295 -22.71 -1.73 -15.92
C GLU A 295 -21.45 -2.38 -15.32
N LEU A 296 -20.52 -2.82 -16.16
CA LEU A 296 -19.25 -3.41 -15.73
C LEU A 296 -18.28 -2.35 -15.19
N GLN A 297 -18.29 -1.14 -15.73
CA GLN A 297 -17.57 0.01 -15.17
C GLN A 297 -18.09 0.37 -13.78
N ASP A 298 -19.41 0.46 -13.62
CA ASP A 298 -20.04 0.67 -12.31
C ASP A 298 -19.66 -0.45 -11.34
N ALA A 299 -19.62 -1.72 -11.80
CA ALA A 299 -19.19 -2.84 -10.98
C ALA A 299 -17.74 -2.69 -10.49
N VAL A 300 -16.81 -2.31 -11.36
CA VAL A 300 -15.41 -2.03 -10.98
C VAL A 300 -15.33 -0.91 -9.93
N MET A 301 -16.06 0.18 -10.12
CA MET A 301 -16.05 1.31 -9.18
C MET A 301 -16.65 0.93 -7.82
N GLU A 302 -17.79 0.23 -7.80
CA GLU A 302 -18.41 -0.25 -6.56
C GLU A 302 -17.53 -1.28 -5.83
N SER A 303 -16.92 -2.22 -6.54
CA SER A 303 -15.95 -3.16 -5.95
C SER A 303 -14.72 -2.45 -5.39
N SER A 304 -14.26 -1.38 -6.05
CA SER A 304 -13.15 -0.54 -5.57
C SER A 304 -13.52 0.15 -4.25
N TYR A 305 -14.73 0.72 -4.16
CA TYR A 305 -15.23 1.34 -2.93
C TYR A 305 -15.38 0.35 -1.78
N LEU A 306 -16.03 -0.80 -2.02
CA LEU A 306 -16.19 -1.81 -0.97
C LEU A 306 -14.83 -2.34 -0.50
N THR A 307 -13.88 -2.47 -1.42
CA THR A 307 -12.51 -2.84 -1.06
C THR A 307 -11.85 -1.75 -0.23
N GLN A 308 -11.98 -0.47 -0.58
CA GLN A 308 -11.44 0.65 0.20
C GLN A 308 -11.98 0.65 1.65
N VAL A 309 -13.28 0.40 1.82
CA VAL A 309 -13.93 0.27 3.14
C VAL A 309 -13.36 -0.91 3.93
N HIS A 310 -13.22 -2.06 3.27
CA HIS A 310 -12.62 -3.23 3.90
C HIS A 310 -11.17 -2.96 4.33
N VAL A 311 -10.36 -2.38 3.44
CA VAL A 311 -8.95 -2.07 3.67
C VAL A 311 -8.79 -1.12 4.84
N GLN A 312 -9.61 -0.06 4.93
CA GLN A 312 -9.61 0.88 6.06
C GLN A 312 -9.76 0.16 7.40
N ALA A 313 -10.82 -0.64 7.56
CA ALA A 313 -11.07 -1.34 8.83
C ALA A 313 -10.04 -2.44 9.11
N ALA A 314 -9.73 -3.26 8.10
CA ALA A 314 -8.83 -4.40 8.26
C ALA A 314 -7.40 -3.95 8.55
N ASN A 315 -6.93 -2.87 7.93
CA ASN A 315 -5.58 -2.38 8.13
C ASN A 315 -5.36 -1.84 9.55
N GLU A 316 -6.25 -0.99 10.06
CA GLU A 316 -6.13 -0.47 11.43
C GLU A 316 -6.09 -1.61 12.45
N ALA A 317 -6.91 -2.65 12.25
CA ALA A 317 -6.89 -3.83 13.10
C ALA A 317 -5.59 -4.64 12.95
N ALA A 318 -5.07 -4.82 11.73
CA ALA A 318 -3.86 -5.60 11.47
C ALA A 318 -2.60 -4.89 11.98
N LEU A 319 -2.51 -3.57 11.83
CA LEU A 319 -1.39 -2.75 12.28
C LEU A 319 -1.14 -2.90 13.79
N VAL A 320 -2.22 -3.01 14.56
CA VAL A 320 -2.16 -3.22 16.01
C VAL A 320 -2.02 -4.72 16.33
N ASN A 321 -2.95 -5.56 15.88
CA ASN A 321 -3.07 -6.94 16.35
C ASN A 321 -2.17 -7.96 15.64
N THR A 322 -1.59 -7.61 14.49
CA THR A 322 -0.74 -8.50 13.69
C THR A 322 0.68 -7.97 13.63
N VAL A 323 0.85 -6.70 13.20
CA VAL A 323 2.17 -6.07 13.06
C VAL A 323 2.76 -5.77 14.42
N GLY A 324 2.00 -5.19 15.33
CA GLY A 324 2.49 -4.77 16.66
C GLY A 324 3.04 -3.35 16.65
N PHE A 325 2.47 -2.46 15.83
CA PHE A 325 2.81 -1.05 15.79
C PHE A 325 2.22 -0.29 17.00
N THR A 326 2.62 -0.72 18.19
CA THR A 326 2.30 -0.14 19.49
C THR A 326 3.60 0.04 20.27
N ASP A 327 3.57 0.88 21.30
CA ASP A 327 4.72 1.07 22.18
C ASP A 327 4.31 0.75 23.64
N PRO A 328 4.79 -0.35 24.24
CA PRO A 328 5.58 -1.41 23.59
C PRO A 328 4.74 -2.24 22.58
N PRO A 329 5.37 -3.00 21.67
CA PRO A 329 4.66 -3.94 20.80
C PRO A 329 3.84 -4.96 21.60
N MET A 330 2.59 -5.20 21.21
CA MET A 330 1.74 -6.15 21.93
C MET A 330 2.27 -7.59 21.81
N PRO A 331 2.19 -8.41 22.88
CA PRO A 331 2.65 -9.80 22.83
C PRO A 331 1.99 -10.63 21.72
N GLY A 332 2.78 -11.45 21.03
CA GLY A 332 2.30 -12.33 19.95
C GLY A 332 2.08 -11.63 18.60
N THR A 333 2.49 -10.37 18.48
CA THR A 333 2.60 -9.65 17.21
C THR A 333 3.97 -9.85 16.57
N ILE A 334 4.08 -9.59 15.27
CA ILE A 334 5.32 -9.78 14.51
C ILE A 334 6.47 -8.93 15.09
N PHE A 335 6.21 -7.67 15.44
CA PHE A 335 7.23 -6.80 16.03
C PHE A 335 7.68 -7.30 17.41
N ALA A 336 6.74 -7.74 18.25
CA ALA A 336 7.09 -8.31 19.56
C ALA A 336 7.89 -9.63 19.43
N GLU A 337 7.58 -10.47 18.45
CA GLU A 337 8.29 -11.74 18.22
C GLU A 337 9.71 -11.55 17.66
N ASN A 338 10.02 -10.36 17.12
CA ASN A 338 11.31 -10.02 16.54
C ASN A 338 12.03 -8.87 17.29
N ASP A 339 11.57 -8.54 18.50
CA ASP A 339 12.17 -7.49 19.34
C ASP A 339 12.28 -6.09 18.66
N VAL A 340 11.38 -5.80 17.71
CA VAL A 340 11.34 -4.50 17.02
C VAL A 340 10.78 -3.44 17.95
N ARG A 341 11.56 -2.41 18.30
CA ARG A 341 11.08 -1.29 19.13
C ARG A 341 10.33 -0.28 18.27
N VAL A 342 9.12 0.09 18.66
CA VAL A 342 8.40 1.21 18.02
C VAL A 342 8.83 2.50 18.69
N ALA A 343 9.62 3.31 17.97
CA ALA A 343 10.10 4.60 18.42
C ALA A 343 9.09 5.69 18.06
N LYS A 344 8.16 5.97 18.98
CA LYS A 344 7.18 7.07 18.82
C LYS A 344 7.83 8.40 19.17
N LEU A 345 7.96 9.27 18.18
CA LEU A 345 8.44 10.64 18.40
C LEU A 345 7.36 11.50 19.06
N SER A 346 7.77 12.45 19.89
CA SER A 346 6.86 13.46 20.44
C SER A 346 6.30 14.35 19.33
N ASP A 347 5.17 15.01 19.60
CA ASP A 347 4.62 15.97 18.63
C ASP A 347 5.56 17.17 18.40
N GLU A 348 6.37 17.54 19.38
CA GLU A 348 7.43 18.56 19.24
C GLU A 348 8.52 18.11 18.26
N GLU A 349 8.99 16.87 18.36
CA GLU A 349 10.02 16.33 17.46
C GLU A 349 9.47 16.10 16.05
N VAL A 350 8.21 15.69 15.92
CA VAL A 350 7.54 15.61 14.61
C VAL A 350 7.35 16.99 14.00
N ARG A 351 6.96 18.00 14.80
CA ARG A 351 6.84 19.38 14.33
C ARG A 351 8.18 19.95 13.87
N LYS A 352 9.24 19.67 14.61
CA LYS A 352 10.60 20.07 14.22
C LYS A 352 11.01 19.46 12.88
N ALA A 353 10.75 18.17 12.66
CA ALA A 353 11.00 17.54 11.38
C ALA A 353 10.10 18.11 10.26
N GLU A 354 8.86 18.47 10.56
CA GLU A 354 7.98 19.19 9.62
C GLU A 354 8.56 20.54 9.20
N GLU A 355 9.00 21.36 10.15
CA GLU A 355 9.60 22.68 9.88
C GLU A 355 10.89 22.60 9.05
N MET A 356 11.63 21.50 9.16
CA MET A 356 12.84 21.26 8.40
C MET A 356 12.60 20.92 6.93
N CYS A 357 11.42 20.41 6.56
CA CYS A 357 11.25 19.81 5.24
C CYS A 357 9.92 20.08 4.53
N SER A 358 8.83 20.42 5.22
CA SER A 358 7.51 20.49 4.59
C SER A 358 7.38 21.66 3.59
N PRO A 359 6.45 21.58 2.62
CA PRO A 359 6.20 22.70 1.72
C PRO A 359 5.69 23.98 2.40
N GLU A 360 5.12 23.87 3.60
CA GLU A 360 4.66 25.03 4.38
C GLU A 360 5.84 25.85 4.93
N PHE A 361 6.88 25.19 5.44
CA PHE A 361 8.04 25.85 6.08
C PHE A 361 9.24 26.02 5.16
N GLN A 362 9.37 25.16 4.15
CA GLN A 362 10.48 25.16 3.20
C GLN A 362 9.99 25.18 1.74
N PRO A 363 9.10 26.12 1.35
CA PRO A 363 8.46 26.11 0.03
C PRO A 363 9.45 26.03 -1.13
N GLN A 364 10.63 26.65 -1.00
CA GLN A 364 11.69 26.68 -1.99
C GLN A 364 12.21 25.29 -2.39
N LEU A 365 12.12 24.30 -1.49
CA LEU A 365 12.54 22.93 -1.79
C LEU A 365 11.59 22.21 -2.74
N TRP A 366 10.34 22.69 -2.84
CA TRP A 366 9.25 22.02 -3.54
C TRP A 366 8.82 22.72 -4.81
N GLU A 367 9.26 23.97 -5.06
CA GLU A 367 8.83 24.81 -6.19
C GLU A 367 8.82 24.06 -7.52
N GLN A 368 9.94 23.44 -7.89
CA GLN A 368 10.07 22.73 -9.16
C GLN A 368 9.02 21.61 -9.31
N TRP A 369 8.80 20.82 -8.26
CA TRP A 369 7.84 19.72 -8.31
C TRP A 369 6.40 20.19 -8.19
N ARG A 370 6.13 21.23 -7.38
CA ARG A 370 4.81 21.86 -7.30
C ARG A 370 4.38 22.42 -8.64
N GLU A 371 5.23 23.22 -9.30
CA GLU A 371 4.95 23.75 -10.64
C GLU A 371 4.66 22.62 -11.64
N ARG A 372 5.49 21.58 -11.62
CA ARG A 372 5.36 20.43 -12.52
C ARG A 372 4.05 19.66 -12.31
N ILE A 373 3.71 19.33 -11.07
CA ILE A 373 2.49 18.60 -10.72
C ILE A 373 1.26 19.46 -11.00
N ASN A 374 1.27 20.74 -10.61
CA ASN A 374 0.18 21.68 -10.87
C ASN A 374 -0.07 21.84 -12.37
N SER A 375 0.99 21.97 -13.19
CA SER A 375 0.86 22.01 -14.65
C SER A 375 0.17 20.76 -15.21
N TRP A 376 0.53 19.58 -14.71
CA TRP A 376 -0.11 18.32 -15.11
C TRP A 376 -1.57 18.20 -14.67
N ALA A 377 -1.92 18.83 -13.57
CA ALA A 377 -3.27 18.92 -13.02
C ALA A 377 -4.12 20.04 -13.66
N GLY A 378 -3.67 20.63 -14.77
CA GLY A 378 -4.43 21.70 -15.44
C GLY A 378 -4.31 23.07 -14.77
N GLY A 379 -3.27 23.28 -13.97
CA GLY A 379 -2.94 24.56 -13.34
C GLY A 379 -3.50 24.76 -11.93
N ILE A 380 -4.21 23.77 -11.37
CA ILE A 380 -4.68 23.84 -9.97
C ILE A 380 -3.51 23.77 -9.00
N ASP A 381 -3.66 24.34 -7.81
CA ASP A 381 -2.67 24.19 -6.75
C ASP A 381 -2.89 22.88 -6.00
N THR A 382 -2.34 21.78 -6.53
CA THR A 382 -2.55 20.44 -5.98
C THR A 382 -2.15 20.33 -4.51
N TYR A 383 -1.07 20.99 -4.10
CA TYR A 383 -0.65 21.03 -2.70
C TYR A 383 -1.70 21.74 -1.84
N GLN A 384 -2.05 22.98 -2.20
CA GLN A 384 -2.95 23.79 -1.37
C GLN A 384 -4.36 23.19 -1.32
N ASP A 385 -4.83 22.62 -2.43
CA ASP A 385 -6.15 21.98 -2.52
C ASP A 385 -6.23 20.74 -1.62
N ILE A 386 -5.22 19.85 -1.67
CA ILE A 386 -5.17 18.67 -0.76
C ILE A 386 -5.04 19.14 0.69
N TYR A 387 -4.14 20.11 0.94
CA TYR A 387 -3.92 20.65 2.27
C TYR A 387 -5.24 21.15 2.87
N ASN A 388 -5.97 22.00 2.15
CA ASN A 388 -7.24 22.53 2.61
C ASN A 388 -8.28 21.43 2.83
N GLU A 389 -8.39 20.48 1.89
CA GLU A 389 -9.36 19.39 1.98
C GLU A 389 -9.16 18.55 3.24
N VAL A 390 -7.92 18.12 3.51
CA VAL A 390 -7.67 17.24 4.68
C VAL A 390 -7.69 18.00 6.01
N ARG A 391 -7.50 19.33 6.02
CA ARG A 391 -7.67 20.12 7.26
C ARG A 391 -9.15 20.31 7.64
N ASN A 392 -10.10 20.05 6.72
CA ASN A 392 -11.53 19.99 7.04
C ASN A 392 -11.90 18.69 7.79
N ASN A 393 -11.05 17.66 7.74
CA ASN A 393 -11.25 16.44 8.50
C ASN A 393 -11.01 16.69 10.00
N SER A 394 -12.04 16.43 10.81
CA SER A 394 -11.99 16.50 12.27
C SER A 394 -11.67 15.16 12.94
N HIS A 395 -11.67 14.06 12.18
CA HIS A 395 -11.36 12.73 12.71
C HIS A 395 -9.86 12.54 12.86
N THR A 396 -9.43 12.06 14.03
CA THR A 396 -8.04 11.66 14.29
C THR A 396 -7.81 10.16 14.12
N LEU A 397 -8.89 9.39 14.15
CA LEU A 397 -8.91 7.93 14.03
C LEU A 397 -9.47 7.53 12.67
N ALA A 398 -8.77 6.63 11.97
CA ALA A 398 -9.12 6.23 10.62
C ALA A 398 -10.48 5.52 10.59
N GLU A 399 -10.82 4.72 11.58
CA GLU A 399 -12.10 4.01 11.70
C GLU A 399 -13.33 4.94 11.79
N ASN A 400 -13.13 6.21 12.16
CA ASN A 400 -14.20 7.19 12.26
C ASN A 400 -14.45 7.96 10.96
N VAL A 401 -13.58 7.80 9.95
CA VAL A 401 -13.77 8.44 8.64
C VAL A 401 -14.90 7.73 7.91
N GLU A 402 -15.97 8.46 7.63
CA GLU A 402 -17.12 7.94 6.89
C GLU A 402 -16.73 7.67 5.41
N PRO A 403 -16.92 6.43 4.93
CA PRO A 403 -16.70 6.12 3.53
C PRO A 403 -17.66 6.87 2.60
N ARG A 404 -17.11 7.43 1.53
CA ARG A 404 -17.88 8.10 0.47
C ARG A 404 -17.49 7.52 -0.90
N ARG A 405 -18.46 7.40 -1.79
CA ARG A 405 -18.19 7.07 -3.20
C ARG A 405 -17.59 8.30 -3.87
N TRP A 406 -16.26 8.34 -3.98
CA TRP A 406 -15.52 9.49 -4.51
C TRP A 406 -15.94 9.91 -5.93
N TRP A 407 -16.58 9.03 -6.70
CA TRP A 407 -17.06 9.32 -8.06
C TRP A 407 -18.52 9.76 -8.15
N LYS A 408 -19.27 9.83 -7.04
CA LYS A 408 -20.72 10.11 -7.08
C LYS A 408 -21.15 11.52 -6.66
N GLY A 409 -20.21 12.44 -6.39
CA GLY A 409 -20.50 13.85 -6.10
C GLY A 409 -21.02 14.08 -4.69
#